data_AF-A0A8X6WAX3-F1
#
_entry.id   AF-A0A8X6WAX3-F1
#
_cell.length_a   1.000
_cell.length_b   1.000
_cell.length_c   1.000
_cell.angle_alpha   90.00
_cell.angle_beta   90.00
_cell.angle_gamma   90.00
#
_symmetry.space_group_name_H-M   'P 1'
#
loop_
_entity.id
_entity.type
_entity.pdbx_description
1 polymer ?
#
loop_
_entity_poly.entity_id
_entity_poly.type
_entity_poly.pdbx_seq_one_letter_code
_entity_poly.pdbx_strand_id
1 'polypeptide(L)'
;MEDDSFRQESPVNTSRETFFFPEFDLNKFSSLKSFLECFDKQCLEYQKDEQWKKQNIPRYLTGVYLKFWYENQLFEKSYEESKQLLITVFDATKQEDIENFKT
;
A
#
# COMPACT_ATOMS: atom_id res chain seq x y z
N MET A 1 -34.24 -46.94 -4.63
CA MET A 1 -33.34 -46.84 -5.79
C MET A 1 -33.32 -45.36 -6.14
N GLU A 2 -32.41 -44.65 -5.47
CA GLU A 2 -31.28 -43.94 -6.09
C GLU A 2 -31.74 -42.53 -6.47
N ASP A 3 -31.70 -41.55 -5.54
CA ASP A 3 -30.51 -40.75 -5.18
C ASP A 3 -29.87 -40.13 -6.44
N ASP A 4 -30.51 -39.08 -6.98
CA ASP A 4 -29.87 -38.20 -7.96
C ASP A 4 -29.69 -36.81 -7.33
N SER A 5 -28.55 -36.74 -6.68
CA SER A 5 -27.91 -35.59 -6.10
C SER A 5 -27.59 -34.57 -7.20
N PHE A 6 -28.36 -33.49 -7.26
CA PHE A 6 -27.88 -32.23 -7.83
C PHE A 6 -27.97 -31.13 -6.78
N ARG A 7 -27.16 -31.29 -5.73
CA ARG A 7 -26.60 -30.11 -5.07
C ARG A 7 -25.73 -29.43 -6.13
N GLN A 8 -26.26 -28.38 -6.75
CA GLN A 8 -25.43 -27.37 -7.37
C GLN A 8 -24.55 -26.80 -6.26
N GLU A 9 -23.38 -27.41 -6.06
CA GLU A 9 -22.29 -26.76 -5.38
C GLU A 9 -21.98 -25.53 -6.22
N SER A 10 -22.50 -24.38 -5.76
CA SER A 10 -21.93 -23.09 -6.10
C SER A 10 -20.41 -23.27 -6.04
N PRO A 11 -19.65 -22.91 -7.07
CA PRO A 11 -18.23 -22.74 -6.88
C PRO A 11 -18.11 -21.62 -5.84
N VAL A 12 -17.92 -21.99 -4.58
CA VAL A 12 -17.18 -21.17 -3.64
C VAL A 12 -15.84 -21.06 -4.31
N ASN A 13 -15.69 -20.02 -5.13
CA ASN A 13 -14.43 -19.63 -5.70
C ASN A 13 -13.61 -19.11 -4.51
N THR A 14 -13.11 -20.07 -3.73
CA THR A 14 -12.10 -19.90 -2.70
C THR A 14 -10.87 -19.35 -3.39
N SER A 15 -10.81 -18.03 -3.46
CA SER A 15 -9.64 -17.24 -3.12
C SER A 15 -9.97 -15.76 -3.34
N ARG A 16 -10.88 -15.21 -2.52
CA ARG A 16 -10.65 -13.86 -2.00
C ARG A 16 -9.44 -13.96 -1.07
N GLU A 17 -8.25 -14.15 -1.63
CA GLU A 17 -7.02 -14.00 -0.86
C GLU A 17 -7.07 -12.60 -0.29
N THR A 18 -7.24 -12.55 1.03
CA THR A 18 -7.30 -11.28 1.75
C THR A 18 -5.91 -10.69 1.59
N PHE A 19 -5.79 -9.63 0.79
CA PHE A 19 -4.51 -8.96 0.59
C PHE A 19 -4.04 -8.46 1.95
N PHE A 20 -3.06 -9.15 2.52
CA PHE A 20 -2.49 -8.85 3.82
C PHE A 20 -1.14 -8.18 3.60
N PHE A 21 -1.11 -6.89 3.87
CA PHE A 21 0.11 -6.11 3.83
C PHE A 21 0.33 -5.43 5.18
N PRO A 22 1.56 -5.42 5.72
CA PRO A 22 1.83 -4.81 7.01
C PRO A 22 1.70 -3.28 6.94
N GLU A 23 1.35 -2.66 8.07
CA GLU A 23 1.47 -1.21 8.24
C GLU A 23 2.95 -0.77 8.14
N PHE A 24 3.14 0.48 7.71
CA PHE A 24 4.45 1.08 7.60
C PHE A 24 5.09 1.23 8.98
N ASP A 25 6.26 0.62 9.12
CA ASP A 25 7.06 0.60 10.34
C ASP A 25 8.54 0.72 9.97
N LEU A 26 9.20 1.75 10.48
CA LEU A 26 10.63 2.02 10.25
C LEU A 26 11.55 0.95 10.83
N ASN A 27 11.07 0.14 11.78
CA ASN A 27 11.81 -1.00 12.30
C ASN A 27 11.78 -2.19 11.35
N LYS A 28 10.76 -2.28 10.49
CA LYS A 28 10.58 -3.38 9.52
C LYS A 28 11.08 -3.01 8.12
N PHE A 29 10.96 -1.74 7.75
CA PHE A 29 11.36 -1.23 6.45
C PHE A 29 12.47 -0.19 6.61
N SER A 30 13.59 -0.38 5.90
CA SER A 30 14.73 0.53 5.92
C SER A 30 14.40 1.95 5.43
N SER A 31 13.38 2.07 4.58
CA SER A 31 12.88 3.34 4.05
C SER A 31 11.42 3.21 3.59
N LEU A 32 10.75 4.35 3.45
CA LEU A 32 9.42 4.41 2.84
C LEU A 32 9.43 3.92 1.39
N LYS A 33 10.53 4.15 0.67
CA LYS A 33 10.75 3.60 -0.67
C LYS A 33 10.68 2.07 -0.67
N SER A 34 11.43 1.42 0.22
CA SER A 34 11.45 -0.06 0.30
C SER A 34 10.10 -0.66 0.67
N PHE A 35 9.33 0.04 1.51
CA PHE A 35 7.95 -0.31 1.82
C PHE A 35 7.05 -0.24 0.58
N LEU A 36 7.08 0.87 -0.16
CA LEU A 36 6.27 1.08 -1.36
C LEU A 36 6.65 0.09 -2.49
N GLU A 37 7.94 -0.24 -2.63
CA GLU A 37 8.41 -1.27 -3.57
C GLU A 37 7.90 -2.67 -3.18
N CYS A 38 7.86 -2.99 -1.89
CA CYS A 38 7.29 -4.25 -1.40
C CYS A 38 5.78 -4.31 -1.66
N PHE A 39 5.08 -3.20 -1.43
CA PHE A 39 3.66 -3.07 -1.74
C PHE A 39 3.38 -3.27 -3.23
N ASP A 40 4.16 -2.62 -4.11
CA ASP A 40 4.01 -2.73 -5.55
C ASP A 40 4.23 -4.16 -6.05
N LYS A 41 5.20 -4.89 -5.48
CA LYS A 41 5.45 -6.30 -5.80
C LYS A 41 4.26 -7.18 -5.43
N GLN A 42 3.74 -7.06 -4.20
CA GLN A 42 2.54 -7.82 -3.83
C GLN A 42 1.35 -7.44 -4.72
N CYS A 43 1.15 -6.16 -4.99
CA CYS A 43 0.09 -5.74 -5.90
C CYS A 43 0.24 -6.36 -7.30
N LEU A 44 1.46 -6.51 -7.80
CA LEU A 44 1.70 -7.20 -9.07
C LEU A 44 1.31 -8.70 -8.99
N GLU A 45 1.68 -9.38 -7.90
CA GLU A 45 1.33 -10.79 -7.67
C GLU A 45 -0.19 -11.01 -7.61
N TYR A 46 -0.91 -10.11 -6.93
CA TYR A 46 -2.37 -10.15 -6.79
C TYR A 46 -3.13 -9.40 -7.88
N GLN A 47 -2.45 -8.99 -8.96
CA GLN A 47 -3.00 -8.27 -10.12
C GLN A 47 -3.83 -7.04 -9.73
N LYS A 48 -3.35 -6.25 -8.78
CA LYS A 48 -3.98 -5.00 -8.33
C LYS A 48 -3.59 -3.85 -9.25
N ASP A 49 -4.61 -3.23 -9.82
CA ASP A 49 -4.48 -2.06 -10.68
C ASP A 49 -4.14 -0.78 -9.91
N GLU A 50 -3.83 0.28 -10.66
CA GLU A 50 -3.46 1.58 -10.10
C GLU A 50 -4.51 2.16 -9.15
N GLN A 51 -5.79 2.07 -9.52
CA GLN A 51 -6.88 2.62 -8.73
C GLN A 51 -6.99 1.88 -7.39
N TRP A 52 -6.83 0.55 -7.41
CA TRP A 52 -6.77 -0.25 -6.19
C TRP A 52 -5.61 0.17 -5.29
N LYS A 53 -4.40 0.34 -5.85
CA LYS A 53 -3.22 0.79 -5.10
C LYS A 53 -3.47 2.12 -4.40
N LYS A 54 -4.02 3.10 -5.14
CA LYS A 54 -4.32 4.43 -4.61
C LYS A 54 -5.28 4.43 -3.43
N GLN A 55 -6.30 3.58 -3.50
CA GLN A 55 -7.32 3.49 -2.47
C GLN A 55 -6.85 2.71 -1.23
N ASN A 56 -5.86 1.82 -1.38
CA ASN A 56 -5.47 0.91 -0.31
C ASN A 56 -4.14 1.26 0.37
N ILE A 57 -3.20 1.92 -0.30
CA ILE A 57 -1.97 2.43 0.33
C ILE A 57 -2.19 3.20 1.63
N PRO A 58 -3.13 4.17 1.72
CA PRO A 58 -3.31 4.91 2.95
C PRO A 58 -3.71 4.02 4.14
N ARG A 59 -4.26 2.82 3.91
CA ARG A 59 -4.58 1.87 4.98
C ARG A 59 -3.33 1.29 5.66
N TYR A 60 -2.19 1.34 4.96
CA TYR A 60 -0.92 0.81 5.43
C TYR A 60 0.06 1.94 5.78
N LEU A 61 -0.29 3.21 5.55
CA LEU A 61 0.50 4.36 5.98
C LEU A 61 0.02 4.82 7.36
N THR A 62 0.94 5.36 8.16
CA THR A 62 0.66 5.83 9.52
C THR A 62 1.15 7.26 9.73
N GLY A 63 0.55 7.97 10.69
CA GLY A 63 0.99 9.29 11.14
C GLY A 63 1.06 10.35 10.03
N VAL A 64 2.23 11.00 9.90
CA VAL A 64 2.47 12.08 8.94
C VAL A 64 2.35 11.62 7.48
N TYR A 65 2.70 10.37 7.18
CA TYR A 65 2.69 9.83 5.82
C TYR A 65 1.27 9.63 5.29
N LEU A 66 0.35 9.22 6.18
CA LEU A 66 -1.07 9.11 5.86
C LEU A 66 -1.67 10.48 5.52
N LYS A 67 -1.36 11.49 6.34
CA LYS A 67 -1.82 12.86 6.11
C LYS A 67 -1.29 13.39 4.77
N PHE A 68 0.00 13.21 4.52
CA PHE A 68 0.63 13.64 3.27
C PHE A 68 0.01 12.94 2.05
N TRP A 69 -0.29 11.64 2.16
CA TRP A 69 -0.95 10.90 1.08
C TRP A 69 -2.28 11.54 0.68
N TYR A 70 -3.16 11.83 1.65
CA TYR A 70 -4.45 12.45 1.36
C TYR A 70 -4.32 13.87 0.81
N GLU A 71 -3.41 14.68 1.35
CA GLU A 71 -3.16 16.04 0.86
C GLU A 71 -2.66 16.04 -0.60
N ASN A 72 -1.89 15.04 -1.00
CA ASN A 72 -1.36 14.93 -2.36
C ASN A 72 -2.30 14.20 -3.33
N GLN A 73 -3.14 13.28 -2.84
CA GLN A 73 -4.13 12.58 -3.67
C GLN A 73 -5.22 13.54 -4.19
N LEU A 74 -5.50 14.63 -3.48
CA LEU A 74 -6.43 15.68 -3.89
C LEU A 74 -6.01 16.40 -5.19
N PHE A 75 -4.75 16.27 -5.62
CA PHE A 75 -4.22 16.95 -6.81
C PHE A 75 -4.30 16.11 -8.10
N GLU A 76 -5.14 15.06 -8.15
CA GLU A 76 -5.35 14.19 -9.34
C GLU A 76 -4.06 13.63 -9.96
N LYS A 77 -3.00 13.45 -9.17
CA LYS A 77 -1.73 12.87 -9.65
C LYS A 77 -1.87 11.37 -9.87
N SER A 78 -1.11 10.81 -10.82
CA SER A 78 -1.01 9.35 -10.97
C SER A 78 -0.50 8.70 -9.68
N TYR A 79 -0.72 7.40 -9.53
CA TYR A 79 -0.18 6.65 -8.39
C TYR A 79 1.34 6.79 -8.30
N GLU A 80 2.03 6.66 -9.43
CA GLU A 80 3.48 6.73 -9.50
C GLU A 80 3.99 8.12 -9.06
N GLU A 81 3.34 9.20 -9.50
CA GLU A 81 3.70 10.55 -9.05
C GLU A 81 3.46 10.74 -7.55
N SER A 82 2.33 10.25 -7.04
CA SER A 82 2.01 10.33 -5.60
C SER A 82 3.03 9.55 -4.76
N LYS A 83 3.46 8.39 -5.27
CA LYS A 83 4.50 7.54 -4.68
C LYS A 83 5.86 8.26 -4.65
N GLN A 84 6.28 8.86 -5.77
CA GLN A 84 7.56 9.58 -5.85
C GLN A 84 7.59 10.82 -4.95
N LEU A 85 6.48 11.55 -4.86
CA LEU A 85 6.37 12.70 -3.95
C LEU A 85 6.47 12.28 -2.49
N LEU A 86 5.77 11.20 -2.12
CA LEU A 86 5.82 10.66 -0.76
C LEU A 86 7.24 10.22 -0.38
N ILE A 87 7.98 9.58 -1.30
CA ILE A 87 9.39 9.21 -1.09
C ILE A 87 10.27 10.45 -0.93
N THR A 88 10.13 11.43 -1.82
CA THR A 88 10.91 12.68 -1.79
C THR A 88 10.72 13.43 -0.47
N VAL A 89 9.48 13.55 0.01
CA VAL A 89 9.20 14.22 1.28
C VAL A 89 9.72 13.44 2.47
N PHE A 90 9.62 12.11 2.45
CA PHE A 90 10.21 11.28 3.50
C PHE A 90 11.73 11.47 3.62
N ASP A 91 12.44 11.48 2.50
CA ASP A 91 13.90 11.70 2.49
C ASP A 91 14.26 13.12 2.92
N ALA A 92 13.46 14.13 2.55
CA ALA A 92 13.65 15.51 3.00
C ALA A 92 13.43 15.67 4.51
N THR A 93 12.38 15.07 5.09
CA THR A 93 12.13 15.11 6.54
C THR A 93 13.27 14.45 7.32
N LYS A 94 13.85 13.35 6.82
CA LYS A 94 15.04 12.75 7.43
C LYS A 94 16.25 13.68 7.45
N GLN A 95 16.41 14.57 6.47
CA GLN A 95 17.50 15.54 6.44
C GLN A 95 17.31 16.66 7.47
N GLU A 96 16.08 17.17 7.64
CA GLU A 96 15.80 18.21 8.64
C GLU A 96 16.02 17.72 10.09
N ASP A 97 15.68 16.47 10.40
CA ASP A 97 15.99 15.88 11.72
C ASP A 97 17.51 15.74 11.96
N ILE A 98 18.31 15.52 10.92
CA ILE A 98 19.78 15.42 11.05
C ILE A 98 20.41 16.80 11.24
N GLU A 99 19.91 17.84 10.56
CA GLU A 99 20.41 19.21 10.70
C GLU A 99 20.03 19.83 12.05
N ASN A 100 18.83 19.56 12.58
CA ASN A 100 18.40 20.08 13.88
C ASN A 100 19.14 19.51 15.09
N PHE A 101 19.82 18.35 14.96
CA PHE A 101 20.60 17.75 16.05
C PHE A 101 22.06 18.27 16.16
N LYS A 102 22.50 19.16 15.26
CA LYS A 102 23.88 19.68 15.22
C LYS A 102 24.05 21.11 15.76
N THR A 103 23.02 21.71 16.36
CA THR A 103 23.08 23.07 16.94
C THR A 103 22.99 23.02 18.45
#